data_AF-A0A6A6PGU4-F1
#
_entry.id   AF-A0A6A6PGU4-F1
#
_cell.length_a   1.000
_cell.length_b   1.000
_cell.length_c   1.000
_cell.angle_alpha   90.00
_cell.angle_beta   90.00
_cell.angle_gamma   90.00
#
_symmetry.space_group_name_H-M   'P 1'
#
loop_
_entity.id
_entity.type
_entity.pdbx_description
1 polymer ?
#
loop_
_entity_poly.entity_id
_entity_poly.type
_entity_poly.pdbx_seq_one_letter_code
_entity_poly.pdbx_strand_id
1 'polypeptide(L)'
;MSDSSSYQYAAAGTLLLVLLAFVLFQPNGLARWLQKKNYQYEVTFALYMLTPTEKFIFNSILFLTLSMLTTACCVYLPSHILLISRRAYYYFAGGDATFLGASRTAASHLGGTAAKASEAVYDATANMVGAAFGAAANASAAAGEEVAGQVADSVG
;
A
#
# COMPACT_ATOMS: atom_id res chain seq x y z
N MET A 1 -39.91 25.20 -1.46
CA MET A 1 -39.61 23.79 -1.84
C MET A 1 -39.51 23.67 -3.37
N SER A 2 -38.75 24.56 -4.02
CA SER A 2 -38.81 24.78 -5.48
C SER A 2 -37.45 24.85 -6.17
N ASP A 3 -36.34 24.86 -5.43
CA ASP A 3 -35.02 25.11 -6.02
C ASP A 3 -34.28 23.83 -6.43
N SER A 4 -34.69 22.64 -5.99
CA SER A 4 -33.96 21.40 -6.33
C SER A 4 -34.10 20.99 -7.81
N SER A 5 -35.22 21.33 -8.47
CA SER A 5 -35.48 20.87 -9.84
C SER A 5 -34.70 21.68 -10.88
N SER A 6 -34.43 22.96 -10.62
CA SER A 6 -33.67 23.83 -11.52
C SER A 6 -32.18 23.43 -11.59
N TYR A 7 -31.58 23.01 -10.47
CA TYR A 7 -30.20 22.50 -10.46
C TYR A 7 -30.05 21.17 -11.22
N GLN A 8 -31.08 20.33 -11.27
CA GLN A 8 -31.02 19.08 -12.04
C GLN A 8 -30.96 19.34 -13.54
N TYR A 9 -31.73 20.30 -14.06
CA TYR A 9 -31.64 20.70 -15.47
C TYR A 9 -30.34 21.44 -15.78
N ALA A 10 -29.83 22.25 -14.83
CA ALA A 10 -28.52 22.88 -14.98
C ALA A 10 -27.37 21.84 -15.03
N ALA A 11 -27.40 20.84 -14.15
CA ALA A 11 -26.41 19.76 -14.12
C ALA A 11 -26.51 18.83 -15.33
N ALA A 12 -27.73 18.48 -15.76
CA ALA A 12 -27.96 17.72 -16.99
C ALA A 12 -27.49 18.50 -18.21
N GLY A 13 -27.74 19.81 -18.24
CA GLY A 13 -27.30 20.71 -19.31
C GLY A 13 -25.78 20.82 -19.39
N THR A 14 -25.08 20.97 -18.26
CA THR A 14 -23.61 20.99 -18.25
C THR A 14 -23.03 19.64 -18.63
N LEU A 15 -23.62 18.52 -18.20
CA LEU A 15 -23.20 17.18 -18.64
C LEU A 15 -23.41 17.00 -20.16
N LEU A 16 -24.52 17.47 -20.71
CA LEU A 16 -24.79 17.41 -22.15
C LEU A 16 -23.80 18.29 -22.93
N LEU A 17 -23.48 19.48 -22.42
CA LEU A 17 -22.46 20.36 -23.00
C LEU A 17 -21.06 19.76 -22.94
N VAL A 18 -20.70 19.08 -21.85
CA VAL A 18 -19.42 18.37 -21.72
C VAL A 18 -19.37 17.16 -22.65
N LEU A 19 -20.47 16.42 -22.79
CA LEU A 19 -20.59 15.31 -23.75
C LEU A 19 -20.49 15.82 -25.19
N LEU A 20 -21.17 16.92 -25.51
CA LEU A 20 -21.14 17.55 -26.83
C LEU A 20 -19.76 18.16 -27.11
N ALA A 21 -19.10 18.75 -26.13
CA ALA A 21 -17.73 19.21 -26.23
C ALA A 21 -16.76 18.03 -26.43
N PHE A 22 -16.98 16.89 -25.75
CA PHE A 22 -16.20 15.67 -25.95
C PHE A 22 -16.41 15.05 -27.34
N VAL A 23 -17.65 15.07 -27.84
CA VAL A 23 -18.04 14.62 -29.19
C VAL A 23 -17.56 15.60 -30.27
N LEU A 24 -17.47 16.90 -30.00
CA LEU A 24 -16.86 17.88 -30.92
C LEU A 24 -15.33 17.86 -30.86
N PHE A 25 -14.79 17.59 -29.68
CA PHE A 25 -13.38 17.25 -29.45
C PHE A 25 -13.07 15.80 -29.83
N GLN A 26 -13.94 15.16 -30.65
CA GLN A 26 -13.64 13.89 -31.28
C GLN A 26 -12.23 13.94 -31.84
N PRO A 27 -11.49 12.82 -31.81
CA PRO A 27 -10.09 12.82 -32.18
C PRO A 27 -9.99 12.88 -33.71
N ASN A 28 -10.27 14.04 -34.30
CA ASN A 28 -10.19 14.33 -35.72
C ASN A 28 -8.77 14.05 -36.24
N GLY A 29 -7.76 14.22 -35.36
CA GLY A 29 -6.38 13.81 -35.60
C GLY A 29 -6.20 12.29 -35.68
N LEU A 30 -6.76 11.53 -34.73
CA LEU A 30 -6.68 10.06 -34.76
C LEU A 30 -7.51 9.46 -35.88
N ALA A 31 -8.69 10.01 -36.19
CA ALA A 31 -9.54 9.54 -37.28
C ALA A 31 -8.86 9.77 -38.63
N ARG A 32 -8.26 10.95 -38.87
CA ARG A 32 -7.47 11.23 -40.07
C ARG A 32 -6.18 10.40 -40.12
N TRP A 33 -5.54 10.15 -38.98
CA TRP A 33 -4.37 9.28 -38.88
C TRP A 33 -4.73 7.80 -39.14
N LEU A 34 -5.86 7.33 -38.63
CA LEU A 34 -6.44 6.00 -38.90
C LEU A 34 -6.84 5.86 -40.36
N GLN A 35 -7.40 6.90 -40.99
CA GLN A 35 -7.68 6.91 -42.43
C GLN A 35 -6.38 6.79 -43.24
N LYS A 36 -5.33 7.53 -42.86
CA LYS A 36 -4.02 7.45 -43.53
C LYS A 36 -3.36 6.09 -43.34
N LYS A 37 -3.56 5.45 -42.18
CA LYS A 37 -3.09 4.09 -41.88
C LYS A 37 -3.91 3.04 -42.63
N ASN A 38 -5.22 3.21 -42.76
CA ASN A 38 -6.11 2.36 -43.60
C ASN A 38 -5.61 2.26 -45.03
N TYR A 39 -5.23 3.38 -45.66
CA TYR A 39 -4.65 3.37 -47.02
C TYR A 39 -3.35 2.54 -47.12
N GLN A 40 -2.53 2.55 -46.07
CA GLN A 40 -1.29 1.78 -46.04
C GLN A 40 -1.52 0.29 -45.71
N TYR A 41 -2.58 -0.01 -44.95
CA TYR A 41 -3.05 -1.38 -44.73
C TYR A 41 -3.48 -2.04 -46.04
N GLU A 42 -3.95 -1.27 -47.04
CA GLU A 42 -4.32 -1.83 -48.35
C GLU A 42 -3.12 -2.31 -49.18
N VAL A 43 -1.98 -1.62 -49.07
CA VAL A 43 -0.84 -1.81 -50.00
C VAL A 43 0.23 -2.76 -49.47
N THR A 44 0.26 -3.07 -48.17
CA THR A 44 1.38 -3.85 -47.58
C THR A 44 1.00 -4.94 -46.59
N PHE A 45 -0.27 -5.05 -46.20
CA PHE A 45 -0.68 -6.01 -45.18
C PHE A 45 -1.32 -7.25 -45.80
N ALA A 46 -0.88 -8.45 -45.38
CA ALA A 46 -1.49 -9.72 -45.78
C ALA A 46 -3.00 -9.80 -45.41
N LEU A 47 -3.45 -9.03 -44.42
CA LEU A 47 -4.86 -8.90 -44.01
C LEU A 47 -5.75 -8.11 -44.99
N TYR A 48 -5.20 -7.46 -46.03
CA TYR A 48 -6.04 -6.77 -47.02
C TYR A 48 -6.72 -7.70 -48.03
N MET A 49 -6.14 -8.89 -48.24
CA MET A 49 -6.62 -9.87 -49.22
C MET A 49 -7.82 -10.71 -48.75
N LEU A 50 -8.17 -10.63 -47.45
CA LEU A 50 -9.36 -11.25 -46.89
C LEU A 50 -10.58 -10.33 -47.11
N THR A 51 -11.70 -10.92 -47.51
CA THR A 51 -12.97 -10.25 -47.83
C THR A 51 -13.40 -9.27 -46.72
N PRO A 52 -14.02 -8.10 -47.01
CA PRO A 52 -14.30 -7.04 -46.01
C PRO A 52 -15.08 -7.49 -44.77
N THR A 53 -15.87 -8.56 -44.87
CA THR A 53 -16.55 -9.22 -43.75
C THR A 53 -15.58 -9.91 -42.78
N GLU A 54 -14.47 -10.44 -43.27
CA GLU A 54 -13.48 -11.17 -42.49
C GLU A 54 -12.53 -10.24 -41.70
N LYS A 55 -12.30 -9.01 -42.22
CA LYS A 55 -11.56 -7.95 -41.52
C LYS A 55 -12.19 -7.59 -40.17
N PHE A 56 -13.52 -7.66 -40.05
CA PHE A 56 -14.23 -7.39 -38.80
C PHE A 56 -13.95 -8.46 -37.74
N ILE A 57 -13.93 -9.73 -38.15
CA ILE A 57 -13.68 -10.87 -37.26
C ILE A 57 -12.23 -10.85 -36.80
N PHE A 58 -11.29 -10.60 -37.70
CA PHE A 58 -9.87 -10.47 -37.36
C PHE A 58 -9.59 -9.27 -36.44
N ASN A 59 -10.18 -8.11 -36.73
CA ASN A 59 -10.02 -6.94 -35.87
C ASN A 59 -10.66 -7.15 -34.50
N SER A 60 -11.74 -7.94 -34.41
CA SER A 60 -12.34 -8.33 -33.14
C SER A 60 -11.43 -9.26 -32.34
N ILE A 61 -10.82 -10.26 -32.99
CA ILE A 61 -9.84 -11.15 -32.34
C ILE A 61 -8.58 -10.38 -31.93
N LEU A 62 -8.08 -9.47 -32.77
CA LEU A 62 -6.97 -8.59 -32.45
C LEU A 62 -7.33 -7.69 -31.27
N PHE A 63 -8.50 -7.06 -31.27
CA PHE A 63 -8.96 -6.23 -30.15
C PHE A 63 -9.11 -7.04 -28.87
N LEU A 64 -9.62 -8.28 -28.94
CA LEU A 64 -9.78 -9.17 -27.80
C LEU A 64 -8.42 -9.61 -27.24
N THR A 65 -7.51 -10.04 -28.12
CA THR A 65 -6.14 -10.41 -27.73
C THR A 65 -5.35 -9.22 -27.19
N LEU A 66 -5.49 -8.04 -27.79
CA LEU A 66 -4.87 -6.81 -27.30
C LEU A 66 -5.48 -6.38 -25.98
N SER A 67 -6.80 -6.46 -25.79
CA SER A 67 -7.47 -6.14 -24.53
C SER A 67 -7.02 -7.08 -23.41
N MET A 68 -6.94 -8.38 -23.69
CA MET A 68 -6.41 -9.37 -22.77
C MET A 68 -4.93 -9.09 -22.45
N LEU A 69 -4.12 -8.77 -23.46
CA LEU A 69 -2.70 -8.45 -23.33
C LEU A 69 -2.49 -7.16 -22.54
N THR A 70 -3.27 -6.10 -22.81
CA THR A 70 -3.21 -4.83 -22.11
C THR A 70 -3.57 -5.02 -20.65
N THR A 71 -4.62 -5.78 -20.34
CA THR A 71 -5.00 -6.07 -18.96
C THR A 71 -3.93 -6.90 -18.25
N ALA A 72 -3.40 -7.94 -18.91
CA ALA A 72 -2.29 -8.73 -18.40
C ALA A 72 -1.05 -7.87 -18.15
N CYS A 73 -0.74 -6.96 -19.06
CA CYS A 73 0.36 -6.01 -18.93
C CYS A 73 0.10 -5.06 -17.74
N CYS A 74 -1.05 -4.40 -17.65
CA CYS A 74 -1.36 -3.49 -16.55
C CYS A 74 -1.28 -4.15 -15.16
N VAL A 75 -1.64 -5.44 -15.03
CA VAL A 75 -1.60 -6.15 -13.74
C VAL A 75 -0.25 -6.82 -13.46
N TYR A 76 0.41 -7.38 -14.47
CA TYR A 76 1.64 -8.19 -14.32
C TYR A 76 2.91 -7.36 -14.44
N LEU A 77 2.90 -6.36 -15.33
CA LEU A 77 4.03 -5.49 -15.59
C LEU A 77 4.48 -4.69 -14.37
N PRO A 78 3.63 -4.08 -13.50
CA PRO A 78 4.11 -3.34 -12.33
C PRO A 78 4.93 -4.23 -11.40
N SER A 79 4.47 -5.46 -11.15
CA SER A 79 5.16 -6.45 -10.31
C SER A 79 6.53 -6.83 -10.89
N HIS A 80 6.62 -7.03 -12.20
CA HIS A 80 7.86 -7.41 -12.88
C HIS A 80 8.84 -6.25 -13.08
N ILE A 81 8.33 -5.06 -13.39
CA ILE A 81 9.14 -3.84 -13.52
C ILE A 81 9.81 -3.50 -12.21
N LEU A 82 9.15 -3.70 -11.06
CA LEU A 82 9.74 -3.41 -9.74
C LEU A 82 10.94 -4.32 -9.41
N LEU A 83 10.91 -5.59 -9.82
CA LEU A 83 12.04 -6.50 -9.63
C LEU A 83 13.23 -6.13 -10.53
N ILE A 84 12.94 -5.80 -11.80
CA ILE A 84 13.95 -5.39 -12.76
C ILE A 84 14.53 -4.02 -12.39
N SER A 85 13.69 -3.07 -11.96
CA SER A 85 14.12 -1.73 -11.56
C SER A 85 15.00 -1.74 -10.31
N ARG A 86 14.73 -2.60 -9.32
CA ARG A 86 15.59 -2.75 -8.14
C ARG A 86 16.99 -3.25 -8.50
N ARG A 87 17.09 -4.20 -9.44
CA ARG A 87 18.38 -4.67 -9.97
C ARG A 87 19.04 -3.61 -10.85
N ALA A 88 18.30 -2.95 -11.72
CA ALA A 88 18.81 -1.85 -12.55
C ALA A 88 19.32 -0.69 -11.70
N TYR A 89 18.61 -0.34 -10.62
CA TYR A 89 19.03 0.67 -9.65
C TYR A 89 20.28 0.24 -8.89
N TYR A 90 20.43 -1.04 -8.56
CA TYR A 90 21.68 -1.55 -7.98
C TYR A 90 22.89 -1.36 -8.91
N TYR A 91 22.71 -1.56 -10.22
CA TYR A 91 23.77 -1.32 -11.20
C TYR A 91 23.99 0.17 -11.49
N PHE A 92 22.95 1.01 -11.42
CA PHE A 92 23.06 2.45 -11.64
C PHE A 92 23.56 3.24 -10.43
N ALA A 93 23.16 2.85 -9.21
CA ALA A 93 23.47 3.52 -7.95
C ALA A 93 24.55 2.77 -7.15
N GLY A 94 25.39 1.97 -7.82
CA GLY A 94 26.29 0.94 -7.29
C GLY A 94 27.36 1.34 -6.28
N GLY A 95 27.17 2.38 -5.45
CA GLY A 95 28.01 2.72 -4.30
C GLY A 95 27.25 2.98 -3.00
N ASP A 96 26.09 3.66 -3.05
CA ASP A 96 25.51 4.28 -1.84
C ASP A 96 24.23 3.61 -1.29
N ALA A 97 23.51 2.84 -2.11
CA ALA A 97 22.22 2.27 -1.71
C ALA A 97 22.33 1.18 -0.62
N THR A 98 23.46 0.47 -0.57
CA THR A 98 23.74 -0.55 0.46
C THR A 98 23.85 0.06 1.85
N PHE A 99 24.40 1.29 1.95
CA PHE A 99 24.55 2.01 3.21
C PHE A 99 23.20 2.43 3.81
N LEU A 100 22.28 2.98 2.99
CA LEU A 100 20.94 3.35 3.43
C LEU A 100 20.08 2.13 3.83
N GLY A 101 20.24 0.99 3.15
CA GLY A 101 19.54 -0.26 3.50
C GLY A 101 20.04 -0.85 4.83
N ALA A 102 21.37 -0.92 5.01
CA ALA A 102 21.97 -1.39 6.26
C ALA A 102 21.60 -0.50 7.45
N SER A 103 21.55 0.83 7.26
CA SER A 103 21.16 1.79 8.29
C SER A 103 19.72 1.59 8.78
N ARG A 104 18.77 1.33 7.88
CA ARG A 104 17.35 1.08 8.25
C ARG A 104 17.18 -0.24 9.02
N THR A 105 17.86 -1.29 8.58
CA THR A 105 17.83 -2.59 9.27
C THR A 105 18.44 -2.46 10.66
N ALA A 106 19.61 -1.82 10.80
CA ALA A 106 20.24 -1.55 12.09
C ALA A 106 19.35 -0.71 13.03
N ALA A 107 18.69 0.33 12.51
CA ALA A 107 17.76 1.15 13.28
C ALA A 107 16.55 0.35 13.78
N SER A 108 16.00 -0.55 12.96
CA SER A 108 14.88 -1.41 13.36
C SER A 108 15.26 -2.41 14.45
N HIS A 109 16.49 -2.95 14.39
CA HIS A 109 17.01 -3.83 15.43
C HIS A 109 17.24 -3.07 16.75
N LEU A 110 17.76 -1.84 16.70
CA LEU A 110 17.92 -0.98 17.88
C LEU A 110 16.59 -0.60 18.52
N GLY A 111 15.56 -0.29 17.72
CA GLY A 111 14.21 -0.03 18.24
C GLY A 111 13.59 -1.25 18.91
N GLY A 112 13.77 -2.43 18.31
CA GLY A 112 13.28 -3.69 18.86
C GLY A 112 14.00 -4.12 20.15
N THR A 113 15.30 -3.89 20.27
CA THR A 113 16.05 -4.17 21.51
C THR A 113 15.70 -3.20 22.63
N ALA A 114 15.51 -1.91 22.32
CA ALA A 114 15.11 -0.92 23.32
C ALA A 114 13.71 -1.23 23.89
N ALA A 115 12.77 -1.67 23.05
CA ALA A 115 11.43 -2.07 23.48
C ALA A 115 11.44 -3.32 24.38
N LYS A 116 12.27 -4.32 24.06
CA LYS A 116 12.44 -5.50 24.92
C LYS A 116 13.12 -5.18 26.24
N ALA A 117 14.06 -4.24 26.23
CA ALA A 117 14.74 -3.80 27.44
C ALA A 117 13.80 -3.04 28.39
N SER A 118 12.91 -2.18 27.85
CA SER A 118 11.94 -1.47 28.69
C SER A 118 10.93 -2.43 29.33
N GLU A 119 10.43 -3.42 28.59
CA GLU A 119 9.51 -4.44 29.11
C GLU A 119 10.15 -5.25 30.24
N ALA A 120 11.41 -5.67 30.09
CA ALA A 120 12.15 -6.37 31.14
C ALA A 120 12.39 -5.51 32.39
N VAL A 121 12.59 -4.20 32.23
CA VAL A 121 12.75 -3.27 33.36
C VAL A 121 11.44 -3.10 34.13
N TYR A 122 10.30 -2.99 33.44
CA TYR A 122 8.99 -2.92 34.11
C TYR A 122 8.71 -4.18 34.92
N ASP A 123 8.98 -5.36 34.35
CA ASP A 123 8.75 -6.64 35.03
C ASP A 123 9.69 -6.84 36.23
N ALA A 124 10.97 -6.49 36.09
CA ALA A 124 11.91 -6.50 37.21
C ALA A 124 11.50 -5.54 38.34
N THR A 125 10.98 -4.35 38.00
CA THR A 125 10.52 -3.38 38.98
C THR A 125 9.29 -3.88 39.73
N ALA A 126 8.33 -4.49 39.02
CA ALA A 126 7.13 -5.07 39.62
C ALA A 126 7.49 -6.18 40.62
N ASN A 127 8.43 -7.06 40.25
CA ASN A 127 8.91 -8.13 41.13
C ASN A 127 9.65 -7.60 42.37
N MET A 128 10.46 -6.53 42.23
CA MET A 128 11.12 -5.91 43.38
C MET A 128 10.15 -5.24 44.35
N VAL A 129 9.12 -4.55 43.84
CA VAL A 129 8.08 -3.93 44.69
C VAL A 129 7.30 -5.00 45.46
N GLY A 130 6.93 -6.10 44.80
CA GLY A 130 6.28 -7.23 45.46
C GLY A 130 7.15 -7.86 46.55
N ALA A 131 8.44 -8.08 46.26
CA ALA A 131 9.40 -8.61 47.22
C ALA A 131 9.62 -7.68 48.42
N ALA A 132 9.71 -6.36 48.18
CA ALA A 132 9.85 -5.36 49.23
C ALA A 132 8.62 -5.30 50.16
N PHE A 133 7.41 -5.38 49.59
CA PHE A 133 6.18 -5.42 50.38
C PHE A 133 6.10 -6.69 51.24
N GLY A 134 6.46 -7.86 50.68
CA GLY A 134 6.53 -9.12 51.42
C GLY A 134 7.56 -9.08 52.54
N ALA A 135 8.73 -8.49 52.30
CA ALA A 135 9.76 -8.31 53.32
C ALA A 135 9.31 -7.37 54.46
N ALA A 136 8.62 -6.28 54.13
CA ALA A 136 8.07 -5.36 55.12
C ALA A 136 6.95 -6.00 55.95
N ALA A 137 6.08 -6.80 55.33
CA ALA A 137 5.04 -7.55 56.03
C ALA A 137 5.64 -8.54 57.03
N ASN A 138 6.65 -9.32 56.61
CA ASN A 138 7.35 -10.26 57.48
C ASN A 138 8.09 -9.57 58.64
N ALA A 139 8.70 -8.40 58.40
CA ALA A 139 9.33 -7.61 59.45
C ALA A 139 8.32 -7.07 60.48
N SER A 140 7.13 -6.66 60.03
CA SER A 140 6.06 -6.20 60.94
C SER A 140 5.46 -7.33 61.79
N ALA A 141 5.38 -8.55 61.23
CA ALA A 141 4.94 -9.73 61.97
C ALA A 141 5.96 -10.12 63.07
N ALA A 142 7.26 -10.08 62.76
CA ALA A 142 8.32 -10.34 63.73
C ALA A 142 8.33 -9.31 64.88
N ALA A 143 8.12 -8.02 64.57
CA ALA A 143 8.03 -6.97 65.58
C ALA A 143 6.80 -7.13 66.51
N GLY A 144 5.69 -7.66 66.00
CA GLY A 144 4.50 -7.96 66.82
C GLY A 144 4.72 -9.10 67.81
N GLU A 145 5.54 -10.08 67.45
CA GLU A 145 5.89 -11.22 68.30
C GLU A 145 6.86 -10.82 69.44
N GLU A 146 7.81 -9.91 69.16
CA GLU A 146 8.69 -9.33 70.19
C GLU A 146 7.93 -8.47 71.22
N VAL A 147 6.95 -7.68 70.77
CA VAL A 147 6.11 -6.86 71.68
C VAL A 147 5.21 -7.75 72.54
N ALA A 148 4.68 -8.85 71.99
CA ALA A 148 3.91 -9.82 72.77
C ALA A 148 4.77 -10.51 73.85
N GLY A 149 6.05 -10.79 73.55
CA GLY A 149 7.02 -11.30 74.52
C GLY A 149 7.32 -10.32 75.66
N GLN A 150 7.52 -9.04 75.36
CA GLN A 150 7.77 -8.00 76.38
C GLN A 150 6.55 -7.73 77.28
N VAL A 151 5.32 -7.87 76.77
CA VAL A 151 4.11 -7.73 77.58
C VAL A 151 3.89 -8.95 78.47
N ALA A 152 4.31 -10.14 78.05
CA ALA A 152 4.25 -11.34 78.88
C ALA A 152 5.24 -11.29 80.07
N ASP A 153 6.45 -10.77 79.87
CA ASP A 153 7.46 -10.64 80.94
C ASP A 153 7.19 -9.48 81.92
N SER A 154 6.32 -8.53 81.59
CA SER A 154 5.97 -7.40 82.47
C SER A 154 4.70 -7.63 83.32
N VAL A 155 4.02 -8.76 83.15
CA VAL A 155 2.80 -9.14 83.87
C VAL A 155 3.01 -10.36 84.79
N GLY A 156 4.20 -10.98 84.78
CA GLY A 156 4.63 -12.02 85.74
C GLY A 156 5.39 -11.45 86.92
#